data_AF-A0A7C1PRI4-F1
#
_entry.id   AF-A0A7C1PRI4-F1
#
_cell.length_a   1.000
_cell.length_b   1.000
_cell.length_c   1.000
_cell.angle_alpha   90.00
_cell.angle_beta   90.00
_cell.angle_gamma   90.00
#
_symmetry.space_group_name_H-M   'P 1'
#
loop_
_entity.id
_entity.type
_entity.pdbx_description
1 polymer ?
#
loop_
_entity_poly.entity_id
_entity_poly.type
_entity_poly.pdbx_seq_one_letter_code
_entity_poly.pdbx_strand_id
1 'polypeptide(L)'
;MAAEVELQSVTPSAAAGPIRSWTRARERFLLILAAAAAGASASFVARNSDVWLHRAVGRLLAQGEYQFGVDPFGQETAGRYWTNHAWLYDWGLYVLWKYAGEQVVMAVKAALAALLAGLLWQMSRRGAGDWLAAALVLLAILALSPRLLLQPTLLSLVALTMVLWCCQQGGRWLWGLPLLTAGWVNLDSWFFLGPLAALAEVLRPRQAEDRRRPWGVLLATGLASLCSPHHWHAWTWPVELSPAVWWYGWPSDPRLSGVFAAPWAGVRWRTGDIPLPVAAFLLLLTLWLLAAIASVRRRQWSAALLLGLLLCPLALWQARLVPFWTVTAIPLIAAYLGRLFTAWQEARGPFALTALAALSLLGAMIFPGSSSLWPRDRDGL
;
A
#
# COMPACT_ATOMS: atom_id res chain seq x y z
N MET A 1 -68.44 14.01 -24.82
CA MET A 1 -67.20 13.89 -25.61
C MET A 1 -66.03 14.20 -24.69
N ALA A 2 -65.42 13.17 -24.10
CA ALA A 2 -64.16 13.27 -23.37
C ALA A 2 -63.17 12.39 -24.14
N ALA A 3 -62.03 12.97 -24.56
CA ALA A 3 -60.98 12.25 -25.25
C ALA A 3 -59.97 11.75 -24.20
N GLU A 4 -59.89 10.43 -24.04
CA GLU A 4 -58.81 9.76 -23.30
C GLU A 4 -57.50 9.90 -24.08
N VAL A 5 -56.50 10.49 -23.45
CA VAL A 5 -55.11 10.52 -23.95
C VAL A 5 -54.40 9.31 -23.35
N GLU A 6 -54.17 8.30 -24.19
CA GLU A 6 -53.46 7.08 -23.83
C GLU A 6 -51.95 7.37 -23.70
N LEU A 7 -51.45 7.40 -22.46
CA LEU A 7 -50.02 7.55 -22.14
C LEU A 7 -49.28 6.26 -22.49
N GLN A 8 -48.64 6.22 -23.66
CA GLN A 8 -47.74 5.13 -24.05
C GLN A 8 -46.57 5.01 -23.04
N SER A 9 -46.45 3.83 -22.42
CA SER A 9 -45.33 3.48 -21.56
C SER A 9 -44.03 3.38 -22.37
N VAL A 10 -43.12 4.32 -22.18
CA VAL A 10 -41.77 4.27 -22.77
C VAL A 10 -40.99 3.13 -22.11
N THR A 11 -40.89 1.98 -22.79
CA THR A 11 -39.94 0.92 -22.44
C THR A 11 -38.51 1.40 -22.69
N PRO A 12 -37.59 1.35 -21.70
CA PRO A 12 -36.21 1.78 -21.90
C PRO A 12 -35.50 0.89 -22.94
N SER A 13 -35.03 1.53 -24.01
CA SER A 13 -34.42 0.92 -25.20
C SER A 13 -33.10 0.18 -24.93
N ALA A 14 -32.87 -0.88 -25.69
CA ALA A 14 -31.67 -1.76 -25.74
C ALA A 14 -30.32 -1.04 -26.02
N ALA A 15 -30.33 0.27 -26.27
CA ALA A 15 -29.15 1.10 -26.52
C ALA A 15 -28.15 1.19 -25.33
N ALA A 16 -28.56 0.79 -24.12
CA ALA A 16 -27.67 0.73 -22.95
C ALA A 16 -26.63 -0.41 -23.00
N GLY A 17 -26.80 -1.40 -23.89
CA GLY A 17 -25.90 -2.56 -24.03
C GLY A 17 -24.46 -2.22 -24.43
N PRO A 18 -24.23 -1.53 -25.57
CA PRO A 18 -22.89 -1.20 -26.04
C PRO A 18 -22.16 -0.23 -25.09
N ILE A 19 -22.80 0.82 -24.58
CA ILE A 19 -22.14 1.79 -23.69
C ILE A 19 -21.61 1.10 -22.41
N ARG A 20 -22.37 0.15 -21.85
CA ARG A 20 -21.96 -0.63 -20.67
C ARG A 20 -20.88 -1.67 -20.95
N SER A 21 -20.65 -2.08 -22.20
CA SER A 21 -19.54 -3.00 -22.53
C SER A 21 -18.23 -2.25 -22.69
N TRP A 22 -18.25 -1.05 -23.29
CA TRP A 22 -17.08 -0.18 -23.42
C TRP A 22 -16.54 0.30 -22.06
N THR A 23 -17.40 0.64 -21.11
CA THR A 23 -16.97 1.02 -19.75
C THR A 23 -16.28 -0.15 -19.04
N ARG A 24 -16.87 -1.35 -19.10
CA ARG A 24 -16.29 -2.56 -18.51
C ARG A 24 -14.96 -2.96 -19.16
N ALA A 25 -14.83 -2.82 -20.49
CA ALA A 25 -13.58 -3.10 -21.18
C ALA A 25 -12.47 -2.13 -20.76
N ARG A 26 -12.79 -0.83 -20.66
CA ARG A 26 -11.86 0.20 -20.18
C ARG A 26 -11.42 -0.03 -18.73
N GLU A 27 -12.36 -0.34 -17.84
CA GLU A 27 -12.09 -0.66 -16.44
C GLU A 27 -11.13 -1.85 -16.31
N ARG A 28 -11.41 -2.92 -17.05
CA ARG A 28 -10.55 -4.12 -17.09
C ARG A 28 -9.16 -3.78 -17.61
N PHE A 29 -9.08 -2.99 -18.68
CA PHE A 29 -7.79 -2.57 -19.23
C PHE A 29 -6.95 -1.80 -18.21
N LEU A 30 -7.54 -0.81 -17.52
CA LEU A 30 -6.83 -0.02 -16.51
C LEU A 30 -6.38 -0.87 -15.32
N LEU A 31 -7.23 -1.79 -14.86
CA LEU A 31 -6.88 -2.73 -13.80
C LEU A 31 -5.73 -3.65 -14.22
N ILE A 32 -5.80 -4.22 -15.42
CA ILE A 32 -4.75 -5.07 -15.98
C ILE A 32 -3.44 -4.29 -16.13
N LEU A 33 -3.50 -3.05 -16.60
CA LEU A 33 -2.33 -2.19 -16.75
C LEU A 33 -1.66 -1.92 -15.39
N ALA A 34 -2.44 -1.52 -14.38
CA ALA A 34 -1.91 -1.26 -13.03
C ALA A 34 -1.35 -2.54 -12.38
N ALA A 35 -2.05 -3.66 -12.51
CA ALA A 35 -1.61 -4.96 -12.02
C ALA A 35 -0.34 -5.45 -12.73
N ALA A 36 -0.26 -5.29 -14.05
CA ALA A 36 0.90 -5.66 -14.85
C ALA A 36 2.12 -4.79 -14.50
N ALA A 37 1.95 -3.48 -14.33
CA ALA A 37 3.01 -2.58 -13.89
C ALA A 37 3.54 -2.95 -12.50
N ALA A 38 2.64 -3.25 -11.56
CA ALA A 38 3.00 -3.72 -10.23
C ALA A 38 3.74 -5.05 -10.27
N GLY A 39 3.21 -6.04 -10.99
CA GLY A 39 3.86 -7.33 -11.19
C GLY A 39 5.26 -7.17 -11.81
N ALA A 40 5.38 -6.41 -12.89
CA ALA A 40 6.64 -6.15 -13.57
C ALA A 40 7.67 -5.48 -12.65
N SER A 41 7.27 -4.49 -11.84
CA SER A 41 8.17 -3.83 -10.88
C SER A 41 8.68 -4.78 -9.79
N ALA A 42 7.94 -5.85 -9.50
CA ALA A 42 8.33 -6.90 -8.55
C ALA A 42 9.04 -8.10 -9.21
N SER A 43 9.06 -8.20 -10.55
CA SER A 43 9.63 -9.32 -11.31
C SER A 43 11.16 -9.25 -11.42
N PHE A 44 11.83 -9.33 -10.29
CA PHE A 44 13.29 -9.44 -10.21
C PHE A 44 13.69 -10.50 -9.17
N VAL A 45 14.84 -11.12 -9.39
CA VAL A 45 15.44 -12.13 -8.49
C VAL A 45 15.61 -11.55 -7.07
N ALA A 46 15.53 -12.39 -6.04
CA ALA A 46 15.80 -11.97 -4.67
C ALA A 46 17.17 -11.29 -4.55
N ARG A 47 17.18 -10.00 -4.21
CA ARG A 47 18.41 -9.17 -4.04
C ARG A 47 18.75 -8.89 -2.58
N ASN A 48 17.93 -9.38 -1.66
CA ASN A 48 17.98 -9.07 -0.24
C ASN A 48 18.43 -10.30 0.57
N SER A 49 19.38 -10.10 1.48
CA SER A 49 20.07 -11.18 2.19
C SER A 49 19.21 -11.90 3.23
N ASP A 50 18.20 -11.21 3.76
CA ASP A 50 17.17 -11.71 4.68
C ASP A 50 16.33 -12.84 4.09
N VAL A 51 16.22 -12.98 2.76
CA VAL A 51 15.57 -14.14 2.14
C VAL A 51 16.19 -15.46 2.60
N TRP A 52 17.51 -15.48 2.78
CA TRP A 52 18.22 -16.68 3.24
C TRP A 52 17.93 -16.98 4.70
N LEU A 53 17.79 -15.95 5.53
CA LEU A 53 17.39 -16.10 6.93
C LEU A 53 15.98 -16.69 7.01
N HIS A 54 15.00 -16.09 6.32
CA HIS A 54 13.62 -16.58 6.27
C HIS A 54 13.54 -18.03 5.78
N ARG A 55 14.30 -18.38 4.74
CA ARG A 55 14.37 -19.76 4.23
C ARG A 55 15.03 -20.72 5.22
N ALA A 56 16.07 -20.30 5.94
CA ALA A 56 16.75 -21.11 6.94
C ALA A 56 15.84 -21.38 8.15
N VAL A 57 15.13 -20.37 8.64
CA VAL A 57 14.11 -20.53 9.69
C VAL A 57 12.99 -21.46 9.22
N GLY A 58 12.48 -21.26 8.01
CA GLY A 58 11.44 -22.10 7.43
C GLY A 58 11.86 -23.56 7.29
N ARG A 59 13.13 -23.83 7.00
CA ARG A 59 13.71 -25.17 6.97
C ARG A 59 13.67 -25.82 8.37
N LEU A 60 14.12 -25.12 9.41
CA LEU A 60 14.09 -25.63 10.78
C LEU A 60 12.65 -25.91 11.23
N LEU A 61 11.70 -25.04 10.89
CA LEU A 61 10.27 -25.25 11.15
C LEU A 61 9.75 -26.51 10.47
N ALA A 62 10.09 -26.71 9.18
CA ALA A 62 9.65 -27.88 8.43
C ALA A 62 10.30 -29.20 8.89
N GLN A 63 11.45 -29.14 9.57
CA GLN A 63 12.15 -30.30 10.12
C GLN A 63 11.76 -30.60 11.58
N GLY A 64 11.00 -29.72 12.23
CA GLY A 64 10.67 -29.84 13.66
C GLY A 64 11.83 -29.48 14.60
N GLU A 65 12.89 -28.85 14.08
CA GLU A 65 14.08 -28.44 14.84
C GLU A 65 13.96 -27.02 15.41
N TYR A 66 12.92 -26.28 15.01
CA TYR A 66 12.66 -24.92 15.46
C TYR A 66 12.00 -24.86 16.84
N GLN A 67 12.53 -24.02 17.73
CA GLN A 67 11.96 -23.76 19.05
C GLN A 67 11.48 -22.30 19.14
N PHE A 68 10.20 -22.11 19.46
CA PHE A 68 9.64 -20.77 19.63
C PHE A 68 10.25 -20.06 20.84
N GLY A 69 10.64 -18.80 20.65
CA GLY A 69 11.24 -17.96 21.70
C GLY A 69 12.77 -18.07 21.81
N VAL A 70 13.40 -18.97 21.06
CA VAL A 70 14.85 -19.18 21.05
C VAL A 70 15.42 -18.83 19.69
N ASP A 71 16.43 -17.95 19.66
CA ASP A 71 17.13 -17.59 18.42
C ASP A 71 18.03 -18.75 17.95
N PRO A 72 17.79 -19.35 16.77
CA PRO A 72 18.57 -20.47 16.27
C PRO A 72 19.92 -20.07 15.67
N PHE A 73 20.17 -18.77 15.43
CA PHE A 73 21.37 -18.30 14.72
C PHE A 73 22.23 -17.33 15.54
N GLY A 74 21.65 -16.64 16.52
CA GLY A 74 22.37 -15.69 17.36
C GLY A 74 23.11 -16.36 18.52
N GLN A 75 24.42 -16.14 18.60
CA GLN A 75 25.23 -16.56 19.76
C GLN A 75 25.11 -15.59 20.94
N GLU A 76 24.89 -14.31 20.66
CA GLU A 76 24.78 -13.23 21.68
C GLU A 76 23.34 -12.98 22.17
N THR A 77 22.36 -13.70 21.61
CA THR A 77 20.94 -13.65 22.01
C THR A 77 20.58 -14.73 23.03
N ALA A 78 21.57 -15.52 23.48
CA ALA A 78 21.38 -16.52 24.52
C ALA A 78 20.74 -15.91 25.78
N GLY A 79 19.63 -16.51 26.23
CA GLY A 79 18.86 -16.05 27.39
C GLY A 79 17.88 -14.90 27.13
N ARG A 80 17.77 -14.39 25.89
CA ARG A 80 16.75 -13.41 25.50
C ARG A 80 15.65 -14.07 24.67
N TYR A 81 14.40 -13.70 24.93
CA TYR A 81 13.28 -14.19 24.13
C TYR A 81 13.34 -13.63 22.71
N TRP A 82 13.40 -14.51 21.72
CA TRP A 82 13.38 -14.13 20.32
C TRP A 82 11.97 -14.30 19.73
N THR A 83 11.35 -13.18 19.38
CA THR A 83 10.04 -13.15 18.73
C THR A 83 10.23 -13.20 17.21
N ASN A 84 9.96 -14.37 16.60
CA ASN A 84 9.87 -14.47 15.16
C ASN A 84 8.44 -14.14 14.68
N HIS A 85 8.21 -12.88 14.37
CA HIS A 85 6.93 -12.42 13.84
C HIS A 85 6.57 -13.02 12.47
N ALA A 86 7.56 -13.53 11.73
CA ALA A 86 7.41 -14.00 10.36
C ALA A 86 7.43 -15.54 10.24
N TRP A 87 7.24 -16.29 11.32
CA TRP A 87 7.38 -17.76 11.30
C TRP A 87 6.50 -18.45 10.23
N LEU A 88 5.26 -17.98 10.01
CA LEU A 88 4.36 -18.56 9.01
C LEU A 88 4.81 -18.20 7.60
N TYR A 89 5.33 -16.98 7.42
CA TYR A 89 5.96 -16.57 6.17
C TYR A 89 7.20 -17.42 5.88
N ASP A 90 8.08 -17.62 6.87
CA ASP A 90 9.31 -18.41 6.76
C ASP A 90 9.02 -19.84 6.31
N TRP A 91 8.08 -20.48 7.02
CA TRP A 91 7.63 -21.83 6.69
C TRP A 91 7.02 -21.91 5.28
N GLY A 92 6.10 -20.99 4.96
CA GLY A 92 5.46 -20.94 3.64
C GLY A 92 6.46 -20.69 2.51
N LEU A 93 7.42 -19.78 2.72
CA LEU A 93 8.49 -19.49 1.78
C LEU A 93 9.36 -20.71 1.54
N TYR A 94 9.79 -21.41 2.60
CA TYR A 94 10.61 -22.61 2.48
C TYR A 94 9.87 -23.73 1.73
N VAL A 95 8.62 -24.00 2.08
CA VAL A 95 7.80 -25.03 1.43
C VAL A 95 7.61 -24.72 -0.06
N LEU A 96 7.23 -23.48 -0.38
CA LEU A 96 7.04 -23.05 -1.76
C LEU A 96 8.33 -23.17 -2.57
N TRP A 97 9.45 -22.72 -2.01
CA TRP A 97 10.75 -22.81 -2.67
C TRP A 97 11.18 -24.26 -2.87
N LYS A 98 11.00 -25.13 -1.87
CA LYS A 98 11.40 -26.53 -1.92
C LYS A 98 10.65 -27.32 -3.00
N TYR A 99 9.34 -27.11 -3.13
CA TYR A 99 8.50 -27.92 -4.02
C TYR A 99 8.22 -27.29 -5.38
N ALA A 100 8.14 -25.96 -5.46
CA ALA A 100 7.79 -25.25 -6.69
C ALA A 100 8.98 -24.50 -7.34
N GLY A 101 10.10 -24.38 -6.63
CA GLY A 101 11.29 -23.71 -7.13
C GLY A 101 11.22 -22.19 -7.11
N GLU A 102 12.37 -21.56 -7.39
CA GLU A 102 12.55 -20.11 -7.28
C GLU A 102 11.64 -19.30 -8.24
N GLN A 103 11.42 -19.81 -9.46
CA GLN A 103 10.60 -19.14 -10.46
C GLN A 103 9.17 -18.92 -9.96
N VAL A 104 8.59 -19.92 -9.29
CA VAL A 104 7.25 -19.83 -8.72
C VAL A 104 7.23 -18.87 -7.53
N VAL A 105 8.27 -18.85 -6.69
CA VAL A 105 8.38 -17.86 -5.60
C VAL A 105 8.40 -16.42 -6.14
N MET A 106 9.13 -16.17 -7.22
CA MET A 106 9.13 -14.85 -7.88
C MET A 106 7.78 -14.52 -8.49
N ALA A 107 7.11 -15.49 -9.12
CA ALA A 107 5.78 -15.32 -9.68
C ALA A 107 4.74 -15.00 -8.58
N VAL A 108 4.81 -15.67 -7.42
CA VAL A 108 3.94 -15.37 -6.27
C VAL A 108 4.20 -13.97 -5.74
N LYS A 109 5.46 -13.53 -5.64
CA LYS A 109 5.80 -12.14 -5.26
C LYS A 109 5.19 -11.14 -6.24
N ALA A 110 5.34 -11.37 -7.55
CA ALA A 110 4.75 -10.51 -8.57
C ALA A 110 3.21 -10.49 -8.51
N ALA A 111 2.59 -11.64 -8.25
CA ALA A 111 1.15 -11.76 -8.06
C ALA A 111 0.67 -11.01 -6.81
N LEU A 112 1.42 -11.02 -5.71
CA LEU A 112 1.11 -10.25 -4.51
C LEU A 112 1.21 -8.73 -4.77
N ALA A 113 2.21 -8.27 -5.53
CA ALA A 113 2.29 -6.87 -5.94
C ALA A 113 1.12 -6.47 -6.85
N ALA A 114 0.73 -7.33 -7.78
CA ALA A 114 -0.44 -7.13 -8.64
C ALA A 114 -1.76 -7.09 -7.83
N LEU A 115 -1.91 -7.98 -6.83
CA LEU A 115 -3.04 -7.98 -5.91
C LEU A 115 -3.10 -6.67 -5.11
N LEU A 116 -1.97 -6.21 -4.57
CA LEU A 116 -1.87 -4.93 -3.86
C LEU A 116 -2.36 -3.77 -4.75
N ALA A 117 -1.91 -3.71 -6.00
CA ALA A 117 -2.34 -2.69 -6.95
C ALA A 117 -3.86 -2.76 -7.24
N GLY A 118 -4.39 -3.97 -7.45
CA GLY A 118 -5.82 -4.19 -7.67
C GLY A 118 -6.68 -3.76 -6.49
N LEU A 119 -6.25 -4.06 -5.25
CA LEU A 119 -6.94 -3.64 -4.03
C LEU A 119 -6.92 -2.11 -3.87
N LEU A 120 -5.75 -1.47 -4.06
CA LEU A 120 -5.64 -0.01 -4.00
C LEU A 120 -6.50 0.67 -5.07
N TRP A 121 -6.56 0.11 -6.28
CA TRP A 121 -7.44 0.61 -7.33
C TRP A 121 -8.92 0.48 -6.94
N GLN A 122 -9.34 -0.67 -6.44
CA GLN A 122 -10.72 -0.93 -6.02
C GLN A 122 -11.18 0.00 -4.89
N MET A 123 -10.30 0.34 -3.94
CA MET A 123 -10.59 1.32 -2.89
C MET A 123 -10.72 2.75 -3.43
N SER A 124 -9.87 3.10 -4.40
CA SER A 124 -9.70 4.47 -4.89
C SER A 124 -10.72 4.85 -5.96
N ARG A 125 -11.14 3.90 -6.80
CA ARG A 125 -12.03 4.15 -7.95
C ARG A 125 -13.40 4.72 -7.57
N ARG A 126 -13.90 4.38 -6.36
CA ARG A 126 -15.20 4.92 -5.87
C ARG A 126 -15.14 6.42 -5.59
N GLY A 127 -13.99 6.93 -5.16
CA GLY A 127 -13.80 8.35 -4.86
C GLY A 127 -13.34 9.16 -6.07
N ALA A 128 -12.49 8.58 -6.92
CA ALA A 128 -11.77 9.28 -7.98
C ALA A 128 -12.22 8.98 -9.42
N GLY A 129 -13.02 7.93 -9.62
CA GLY A 129 -13.21 7.32 -10.94
C GLY A 129 -12.04 6.43 -11.35
N ASP A 130 -12.23 5.62 -12.40
CA ASP A 130 -11.31 4.53 -12.75
C ASP A 130 -9.93 5.01 -13.24
N TRP A 131 -9.90 6.08 -14.03
CA TRP A 131 -8.67 6.59 -14.65
C TRP A 131 -7.74 7.25 -13.63
N LEU A 132 -8.28 8.15 -12.80
CA LEU A 132 -7.51 8.81 -11.76
C LEU A 132 -7.05 7.80 -10.69
N ALA A 133 -7.90 6.82 -10.35
CA ALA A 133 -7.49 5.72 -9.47
C ALA A 133 -6.32 4.91 -10.07
N ALA A 134 -6.37 4.58 -11.36
CA ALA A 134 -5.28 3.87 -12.02
C ALA A 134 -3.98 4.70 -12.04
N ALA A 135 -4.06 6.00 -12.36
CA ALA A 135 -2.91 6.90 -12.34
C ALA A 135 -2.28 7.01 -10.95
N LEU A 136 -3.09 7.15 -9.90
CA LEU A 136 -2.62 7.17 -8.51
C LEU A 136 -1.98 5.85 -8.09
N VAL A 137 -2.54 4.72 -8.50
CA VAL A 137 -1.96 3.40 -8.23
C VAL A 137 -0.63 3.23 -8.95
N LEU A 138 -0.50 3.63 -10.22
CA LEU A 138 0.78 3.60 -10.93
C LEU A 138 1.83 4.48 -10.24
N LEU A 139 1.43 5.66 -9.77
CA LEU A 139 2.30 6.54 -8.99
C LEU A 139 2.70 5.91 -7.65
N ALA A 140 1.77 5.22 -6.98
CA ALA A 140 2.04 4.45 -5.77
C ALA A 140 3.08 3.36 -6.05
N ILE A 141 2.88 2.55 -7.09
CA ILE A 141 3.81 1.48 -7.48
C ILE A 141 5.20 2.04 -7.78
N LEU A 142 5.29 3.21 -8.42
CA LEU A 142 6.58 3.87 -8.65
C LEU A 142 7.27 4.21 -7.32
N ALA A 143 6.56 4.74 -6.34
CA ALA A 143 7.08 5.03 -5.00
C ALA A 143 7.44 3.74 -4.21
N LEU A 144 6.67 2.67 -4.37
CA LEU A 144 6.90 1.38 -3.71
C LEU A 144 8.02 0.56 -4.35
N SER A 145 8.32 0.77 -5.64
CA SER A 145 9.18 -0.10 -6.46
C SER A 145 10.53 -0.46 -5.85
N PRO A 146 11.27 0.42 -5.15
CA PRO A 146 12.57 0.05 -4.55
C PRO A 146 12.44 -0.95 -3.38
N ARG A 147 11.21 -1.15 -2.88
CA ARG A 147 10.91 -1.93 -1.67
C ARG A 147 9.96 -3.10 -1.93
N LEU A 148 9.62 -3.41 -3.19
CA LEU A 148 8.89 -4.64 -3.56
C LEU A 148 9.81 -5.89 -3.53
N LEU A 149 10.55 -6.03 -2.44
CA LEU A 149 11.48 -7.12 -2.18
C LEU A 149 10.72 -8.40 -1.81
N LEU A 150 11.41 -9.55 -1.86
CA LEU A 150 10.86 -10.78 -1.33
C LEU A 150 10.99 -10.74 0.20
N GLN A 151 9.97 -10.20 0.85
CA GLN A 151 9.93 -9.96 2.30
C GLN A 151 8.52 -10.16 2.86
N PRO A 152 8.39 -10.46 4.17
CA PRO A 152 7.09 -10.53 4.84
C PRO A 152 6.30 -9.21 4.74
N THR A 153 7.01 -8.07 4.67
CA THR A 153 6.45 -6.73 4.49
C THR A 153 5.43 -6.63 3.34
N LEU A 154 5.63 -7.36 2.23
CA LEU A 154 4.68 -7.32 1.11
C LEU A 154 3.30 -7.88 1.50
N LEU A 155 3.27 -8.94 2.31
CA LEU A 155 2.02 -9.47 2.87
C LEU A 155 1.38 -8.47 3.84
N SER A 156 2.18 -7.75 4.61
CA SER A 156 1.70 -6.66 5.48
C SER A 156 1.07 -5.51 4.71
N LEU A 157 1.59 -5.16 3.54
CA LEU A 157 0.98 -4.13 2.68
C LEU A 157 -0.38 -4.60 2.15
N VAL A 158 -0.50 -5.87 1.75
CA VAL A 158 -1.77 -6.46 1.32
C VAL A 158 -2.76 -6.51 2.49
N ALA A 159 -2.33 -6.98 3.66
CA ALA A 159 -3.14 -7.04 4.87
C ALA A 159 -3.62 -5.65 5.32
N LEU A 160 -2.74 -4.65 5.36
CA LEU A 160 -3.10 -3.26 5.64
C LEU A 160 -4.14 -2.73 4.66
N THR A 161 -3.96 -3.00 3.36
CA THR A 161 -4.92 -2.56 2.33
C THR A 161 -6.29 -3.19 2.54
N MET A 162 -6.35 -4.49 2.89
CA MET A 162 -7.60 -5.17 3.22
C MET A 162 -8.25 -4.61 4.50
N VAL A 163 -7.46 -4.32 5.54
CA VAL A 163 -7.94 -3.67 6.77
C VAL A 163 -8.57 -2.31 6.45
N LEU A 164 -7.89 -1.47 5.68
CA LEU A 164 -8.43 -0.18 5.25
C LEU A 164 -9.68 -0.34 4.38
N TRP A 165 -9.73 -1.35 3.51
CA TRP A 165 -10.91 -1.66 2.72
C TRP A 165 -12.11 -2.03 3.61
N CYS A 166 -11.91 -2.85 4.64
CA CYS A 166 -12.93 -3.17 5.64
C CYS A 166 -13.41 -1.92 6.38
N CYS A 167 -12.50 -1.03 6.80
CA CYS A 167 -12.82 0.27 7.39
C CYS A 167 -13.65 1.15 6.44
N GLN A 168 -13.29 1.17 5.15
CA GLN A 168 -14.01 1.93 4.13
C GLN A 168 -15.42 1.39 3.87
N GLN A 169 -15.64 0.07 3.93
CA GLN A 169 -16.99 -0.51 3.80
C GLN A 169 -17.84 -0.27 5.06
N GLY A 170 -17.23 -0.30 6.25
CA GLY A 170 -17.93 -0.16 7.51
C GLY A 170 -18.91 -1.30 7.83
N GLY A 171 -19.71 -1.10 8.87
CA GLY A 171 -20.76 -2.04 9.28
C GLY A 171 -20.22 -3.45 9.56
N ARG A 172 -20.84 -4.47 8.95
CA ARG A 172 -20.44 -5.88 9.14
C ARG A 172 -19.01 -6.19 8.67
N TRP A 173 -18.48 -5.43 7.72
CA TRP A 173 -17.14 -5.66 7.17
C TRP A 173 -16.03 -5.35 8.17
N LEU A 174 -16.33 -4.56 9.21
CA LEU A 174 -15.39 -4.31 10.31
C LEU A 174 -15.06 -5.60 11.09
N TRP A 175 -15.93 -6.62 11.08
CA TRP A 175 -15.63 -7.93 11.67
C TRP A 175 -14.61 -8.75 10.85
N GLY A 176 -14.20 -8.25 9.68
CA GLY A 176 -13.03 -8.77 8.98
C GLY A 176 -11.71 -8.42 9.69
N LEU A 177 -11.64 -7.34 10.48
CA LEU A 177 -10.41 -6.91 11.15
C LEU A 177 -9.84 -7.98 12.10
N PRO A 178 -10.62 -8.59 13.02
CA PRO A 178 -10.13 -9.67 13.87
C PRO A 178 -9.55 -10.84 13.07
N LEU A 179 -10.25 -11.30 12.01
CA LEU A 179 -9.79 -12.42 11.19
C LEU A 179 -8.49 -12.08 10.46
N LEU A 180 -8.41 -10.89 9.88
CA LEU A 180 -7.21 -10.41 9.20
C LEU A 180 -6.04 -10.28 10.18
N THR A 181 -6.25 -9.72 11.37
CA THR A 181 -5.21 -9.57 12.40
C THR A 181 -4.73 -10.92 12.93
N ALA A 182 -5.62 -11.90 13.13
CA ALA A 182 -5.24 -13.25 13.55
C ALA A 182 -4.33 -13.95 12.52
N GLY A 183 -4.59 -13.76 11.22
CA GLY A 183 -3.68 -14.25 10.17
C GLY A 183 -2.38 -13.44 10.12
N TRP A 184 -2.49 -12.12 10.20
CA TRP A 184 -1.38 -11.19 9.99
C TRP A 184 -0.31 -11.25 11.09
N VAL A 185 -0.69 -11.47 12.36
CA VAL A 185 0.28 -11.58 13.48
C VAL A 185 1.29 -12.72 13.32
N ASN A 186 0.98 -13.71 12.47
CA ASN A 186 1.87 -14.82 12.18
C ASN A 186 2.78 -14.58 10.96
N LEU A 187 2.51 -13.54 10.18
CA LEU A 187 3.19 -13.24 8.93
C LEU A 187 4.27 -12.17 9.09
N ASP A 188 4.04 -11.15 9.92
CA ASP A 188 4.95 -10.01 10.03
C ASP A 188 4.65 -9.14 11.26
N SER A 189 5.65 -8.38 11.73
CA SER A 189 5.54 -7.53 12.92
C SER A 189 4.61 -6.33 12.75
N TRP A 190 4.24 -5.92 11.53
CA TRP A 190 3.37 -4.76 11.30
C TRP A 190 1.87 -5.02 11.52
N PHE A 191 1.49 -6.19 12.05
CA PHE A 191 0.10 -6.54 12.35
C PHE A 191 -0.59 -5.57 13.31
N PHE A 192 0.16 -4.85 14.16
CA PHE A 192 -0.39 -3.89 15.13
C PHE A 192 -1.16 -2.74 14.46
N LEU A 193 -0.94 -2.50 13.16
CA LEU A 193 -1.74 -1.56 12.37
C LEU A 193 -3.23 -1.98 12.28
N GLY A 194 -3.54 -3.28 12.39
CA GLY A 194 -4.91 -3.79 12.43
C GLY A 194 -5.69 -3.29 13.67
N PRO A 195 -5.22 -3.59 14.91
CA PRO A 195 -5.76 -3.00 16.13
C PRO A 195 -5.80 -1.46 16.13
N LEU A 196 -4.78 -0.79 15.58
CA LEU A 196 -4.79 0.67 15.45
C LEU A 196 -5.87 1.17 14.48
N ALA A 197 -6.15 0.45 13.39
CA ALA A 197 -7.28 0.75 12.52
C ALA A 197 -8.63 0.58 13.23
N ALA A 198 -8.79 -0.48 14.03
CA ALA A 198 -9.99 -0.67 14.85
C ALA A 198 -10.16 0.46 15.88
N LEU A 199 -9.06 0.91 16.50
CA LEU A 199 -9.05 2.05 17.42
C LEU A 199 -9.43 3.34 16.68
N ALA A 200 -8.90 3.57 15.48
CA ALA A 200 -9.24 4.71 14.64
C ALA A 200 -10.74 4.77 14.33
N GLU A 201 -11.37 3.61 14.06
CA GLU A 201 -12.82 3.50 13.84
C GLU A 201 -13.66 3.78 15.11
N VAL A 202 -13.11 3.53 16.31
CA VAL A 202 -13.77 3.88 17.58
C VAL A 202 -13.63 5.37 17.89
N LEU A 203 -12.49 5.98 17.54
CA LEU A 203 -12.16 7.38 17.82
C LEU A 203 -12.79 8.36 16.82
N ARG A 204 -13.20 7.90 15.63
CA ARG A 204 -13.81 8.77 14.62
C ARG A 204 -15.05 9.50 15.19
N PRO A 205 -15.24 10.81 14.89
CA PRO A 205 -16.42 11.53 15.37
C PRO A 205 -17.72 10.92 14.86
N ARG A 206 -18.75 10.96 15.71
CA ARG A 206 -20.07 10.41 15.39
C ARG A 206 -20.68 11.15 14.20
N GLN A 207 -21.10 10.37 13.20
CA GLN A 207 -22.08 10.83 12.23
C GLN A 207 -23.49 10.44 12.70
N ALA A 208 -24.52 11.15 12.23
CA ALA A 208 -25.90 10.94 12.67
C ALA A 208 -26.42 9.49 12.46
N GLU A 209 -25.81 8.74 11.54
CA GLU A 209 -26.15 7.35 11.22
C GLU A 209 -25.46 6.30 12.12
N ASP A 210 -24.46 6.68 12.93
CA ASP A 210 -23.68 5.73 13.74
C ASP A 210 -24.39 5.37 15.06
N ARG A 211 -25.18 4.29 15.04
CA ARG A 211 -26.00 3.86 16.19
C ARG A 211 -25.18 3.35 17.39
N ARG A 212 -24.02 2.72 17.19
CA ARG A 212 -23.12 2.20 18.27
C ARG A 212 -21.65 2.26 17.85
N ARG A 213 -20.74 2.50 18.81
CA ARG A 213 -19.30 2.43 18.56
C ARG A 213 -18.84 0.97 18.43
N PRO A 214 -17.89 0.64 17.53
CA PRO A 214 -17.45 -0.73 17.28
C PRO A 214 -16.46 -1.25 18.35
N TRP A 215 -16.73 -1.02 19.64
CA TRP A 215 -15.87 -1.50 20.74
C TRP A 215 -15.67 -3.01 20.70
N GLY A 216 -16.71 -3.77 20.34
CA GLY A 216 -16.59 -5.23 20.17
C GLY A 216 -15.59 -5.63 19.08
N VAL A 217 -15.48 -4.85 18.00
CA VAL A 217 -14.49 -5.08 16.94
C VAL A 217 -13.09 -4.80 17.46
N LEU A 218 -12.89 -3.69 18.19
CA LEU A 218 -11.60 -3.36 18.79
C LEU A 218 -11.14 -4.47 19.76
N LEU A 219 -12.01 -4.90 20.67
CA LEU A 219 -11.72 -5.98 21.62
C LEU A 219 -11.41 -7.30 20.89
N ALA A 220 -12.23 -7.69 19.91
CA ALA A 220 -11.99 -8.89 19.14
C ALA A 220 -10.69 -8.83 18.33
N THR A 221 -10.34 -7.65 17.78
CA THR A 221 -9.09 -7.44 17.02
C THR A 221 -7.87 -7.49 17.96
N GLY A 222 -7.99 -6.92 19.16
CA GLY A 222 -6.97 -7.03 20.20
C GLY A 222 -6.75 -8.47 20.66
N LEU A 223 -7.81 -9.23 20.90
CA LEU A 223 -7.70 -10.66 21.24
C LEU A 223 -7.12 -11.49 20.08
N ALA A 224 -7.56 -11.21 18.85
CA ALA A 224 -7.02 -11.86 17.65
C ALA A 224 -5.52 -11.62 17.46
N SER A 225 -4.99 -10.49 17.93
CA SER A 225 -3.56 -10.21 17.91
C SER A 225 -2.72 -11.11 18.83
N LEU A 226 -3.36 -11.91 19.68
CA LEU A 226 -2.69 -12.91 20.51
C LEU A 226 -2.68 -14.30 19.88
N CYS A 227 -3.31 -14.47 18.70
CA CYS A 227 -3.37 -15.72 17.94
C CYS A 227 -2.04 -16.03 17.21
N SER A 228 -0.92 -15.91 17.91
CA SER A 228 0.41 -16.32 17.47
C SER A 228 1.03 -17.24 18.53
N PRO A 229 1.91 -18.19 18.16
CA PRO A 229 2.68 -18.99 19.12
C PRO A 229 3.49 -18.12 20.11
N HIS A 230 3.78 -16.87 19.74
CA HIS A 230 4.47 -15.90 20.60
C HIS A 230 3.54 -15.19 21.61
N HIS A 231 2.22 -15.34 21.48
CA HIS A 231 1.21 -14.71 22.35
C HIS A 231 1.45 -13.21 22.54
N TRP A 232 1.66 -12.74 23.77
CA TRP A 232 1.92 -11.34 24.08
C TRP A 232 3.29 -10.86 23.59
N HIS A 233 4.27 -11.75 23.41
CA HIS A 233 5.58 -11.37 22.88
C HIS A 233 5.49 -10.93 21.41
N ALA A 234 4.42 -11.26 20.70
CA ALA A 234 4.17 -10.73 19.35
C ALA A 234 4.07 -9.19 19.34
N TRP A 235 3.75 -8.55 20.47
CA TRP A 235 3.71 -7.08 20.59
C TRP A 235 5.09 -6.43 20.78
N THR A 236 6.19 -7.20 20.67
CA THR A 236 7.52 -6.59 20.55
C THR A 236 7.60 -5.72 19.30
N TRP A 237 8.20 -4.54 19.43
CA TRP A 237 8.27 -3.58 18.34
C TRP A 237 9.02 -4.15 17.12
N PRO A 238 8.59 -3.83 15.89
CA PRO A 238 9.40 -4.07 14.69
C PRO A 238 10.79 -3.46 14.87
N VAL A 239 11.80 -4.08 14.26
CA VAL A 239 13.18 -3.61 14.36
C VAL A 239 13.32 -2.16 13.91
N GLU A 240 12.53 -1.72 12.92
CA GLU A 240 12.51 -0.34 12.42
C GLU A 240 12.09 0.69 13.49
N LEU A 241 11.26 0.27 14.45
CA LEU A 241 10.75 1.12 15.53
C LEU A 241 11.44 0.86 16.88
N SER A 242 12.30 -0.16 16.94
CA SER A 242 12.97 -0.55 18.18
C SER A 242 13.96 0.52 18.63
N PRO A 243 13.84 1.06 19.85
CA PRO A 243 14.77 2.06 20.36
C PRO A 243 16.22 1.56 20.42
N ALA A 244 16.42 0.25 20.57
CA ALA A 244 17.75 -0.37 20.62
C ALA A 244 18.59 -0.04 19.37
N VAL A 245 17.97 -0.08 18.17
CA VAL A 245 18.65 0.25 16.90
C VAL A 245 19.29 1.63 16.94
N TRP A 246 18.57 2.59 17.53
CA TRP A 246 18.98 3.99 17.59
C TRP A 246 19.97 4.25 18.72
N TRP A 247 19.83 3.55 19.85
CA TRP A 247 20.76 3.64 20.98
C TRP A 247 22.14 3.07 20.67
N TYR A 248 22.23 1.97 19.92
CA TYR A 248 23.49 1.33 19.55
C TYR A 248 24.19 1.96 18.34
N GLY A 249 23.64 3.05 17.78
CA GLY A 249 24.29 3.80 16.71
C GLY A 249 24.35 3.07 15.36
N TRP A 250 23.50 2.07 15.12
CA TRP A 250 23.44 1.36 13.83
C TRP A 250 23.23 2.28 12.62
N PRO A 251 22.46 3.38 12.71
CA PRO A 251 22.36 4.35 11.62
C PRO A 251 23.69 5.04 11.28
N SER A 252 24.63 5.09 12.22
CA SER A 252 25.95 5.70 12.05
C SER A 252 26.99 4.71 11.52
N ASP A 253 26.72 3.41 11.55
CA ASP A 253 27.61 2.39 10.98
C ASP A 253 27.53 2.45 9.44
N PRO A 254 28.65 2.66 8.72
CA PRO A 254 28.67 2.68 7.25
C PRO A 254 28.07 1.43 6.58
N ARG A 255 28.10 0.27 7.25
CA ARG A 255 27.56 -1.00 6.73
C ARG A 255 26.05 -1.12 6.89
N LEU A 256 25.47 -0.47 7.91
CA LEU A 256 24.04 -0.57 8.26
C LEU A 256 23.25 0.71 7.97
N SER A 257 23.91 1.85 7.83
CA SER A 257 23.27 3.15 7.61
C SER A 257 22.26 3.16 6.45
N GLY A 258 22.55 2.44 5.36
CA GLY A 258 21.64 2.29 4.22
C GLY A 258 20.31 1.58 4.53
N VAL A 259 20.28 0.74 5.57
CA VAL A 259 19.07 0.04 6.05
C VAL A 259 18.11 1.04 6.69
N PHE A 260 18.63 2.04 7.41
CA PHE A 260 17.88 3.02 8.20
C PHE A 260 17.82 4.41 7.54
N ALA A 261 18.22 4.50 6.27
CA ALA A 261 18.30 5.75 5.55
C ALA A 261 16.92 6.38 5.29
N ALA A 262 16.88 7.71 5.30
CA ALA A 262 15.73 8.49 4.88
C ALA A 262 15.42 8.30 3.38
N PRO A 263 14.18 8.54 2.91
CA PRO A 263 13.80 8.33 1.51
C PRO A 263 14.62 9.11 0.49
N TRP A 264 15.16 10.27 0.89
CA TRP A 264 15.98 11.16 0.07
C TRP A 264 17.48 11.04 0.35
N ALA A 265 17.91 10.04 1.11
CA ALA A 265 19.33 9.79 1.32
C ALA A 265 20.01 9.49 -0.02
N GLY A 266 21.07 10.24 -0.34
CA GLY A 266 21.79 10.12 -1.61
C GLY A 266 21.19 10.90 -2.79
N VAL A 267 20.10 11.64 -2.60
CA VAL A 267 19.55 12.52 -3.65
C VAL A 267 20.47 13.72 -3.88
N ARG A 268 20.84 13.94 -5.14
CA ARG A 268 21.68 15.07 -5.55
C ARG A 268 20.83 16.27 -5.95
N TRP A 269 20.26 16.93 -4.93
CA TRP A 269 19.36 18.09 -5.12
C TRP A 269 19.95 19.22 -5.99
N ARG A 270 21.26 19.45 -5.87
CA ARG A 270 21.95 20.52 -6.62
C ARG A 270 22.05 20.24 -8.12
N THR A 271 22.09 18.97 -8.54
CA THR A 271 22.18 18.60 -9.96
C THR A 271 20.82 18.32 -10.58
N GLY A 272 19.74 18.32 -9.79
CA GLY A 272 18.40 17.97 -10.25
C GLY A 272 18.16 16.47 -10.47
N ASP A 273 19.15 15.62 -10.14
CA ASP A 273 19.05 14.17 -10.28
C ASP A 273 18.22 13.55 -9.15
N ILE A 274 16.90 13.69 -9.24
CA ILE A 274 15.95 13.10 -8.30
C ILE A 274 15.50 11.73 -8.86
N PRO A 275 15.75 10.61 -8.14
CA PRO A 275 15.26 9.31 -8.57
C PRO A 275 13.74 9.30 -8.69
N LEU A 276 13.20 8.67 -9.74
CA LEU A 276 11.76 8.61 -10.00
C LEU A 276 10.92 8.13 -8.79
N PRO A 277 11.33 7.11 -8.01
CA PRO A 277 10.57 6.70 -6.82
C PRO A 277 10.49 7.79 -5.75
N VAL A 278 11.56 8.58 -5.59
CA VAL A 278 11.60 9.70 -4.65
C VAL A 278 10.71 10.83 -5.14
N ALA A 279 10.76 11.16 -6.43
CA ALA A 279 9.87 12.16 -7.03
C ALA A 279 8.39 11.76 -6.88
N ALA A 280 8.06 10.48 -7.12
CA ALA A 280 6.73 9.93 -6.90
C ALA A 280 6.27 10.05 -5.44
N PHE A 281 7.16 9.69 -4.50
CA PHE A 281 6.89 9.84 -3.07
C PHE A 281 6.62 11.30 -2.68
N LEU A 282 7.44 12.26 -3.15
CA LEU A 282 7.25 13.68 -2.84
C LEU A 282 5.96 14.25 -3.44
N LEU A 283 5.59 13.82 -4.65
CA LEU A 283 4.32 14.19 -5.27
C LEU A 283 3.14 13.63 -4.46
N LEU A 284 3.18 12.35 -4.11
CA LEU A 284 2.17 11.73 -3.24
C LEU A 284 2.09 12.43 -1.88
N LEU A 285 3.23 12.82 -1.30
CA LEU A 285 3.28 13.50 -0.02
C LEU A 285 2.58 14.85 -0.09
N THR A 286 2.86 15.61 -1.15
CA THR A 286 2.24 16.92 -1.38
C THR A 286 0.72 16.76 -1.55
N LEU A 287 0.28 15.83 -2.40
CA LEU A 287 -1.14 15.56 -2.61
C LEU A 287 -1.84 15.07 -1.33
N TRP A 288 -1.16 14.23 -0.55
CA TRP A 288 -1.67 13.71 0.71
C TRP A 288 -1.80 14.81 1.77
N LEU A 289 -0.83 15.72 1.90
CA LEU A 289 -0.92 16.85 2.83
C LEU A 289 -2.12 17.74 2.49
N LEU A 290 -2.34 18.05 1.21
CA LEU A 290 -3.53 18.78 0.76
C LEU A 290 -4.82 18.04 1.10
N ALA A 291 -4.87 16.72 0.84
CA ALA A 291 -6.01 15.88 1.14
C ALA A 291 -6.27 15.77 2.66
N ALA A 292 -5.22 15.67 3.47
CA ALA A 292 -5.28 15.59 4.92
C ALA A 292 -5.79 16.90 5.52
N ILE A 293 -5.23 18.05 5.11
CA ILE A 293 -5.68 19.37 5.54
C ILE A 293 -7.15 19.58 5.18
N ALA A 294 -7.55 19.23 3.95
CA ALA A 294 -8.95 19.33 3.52
C ALA A 294 -9.87 18.42 4.33
N SER A 295 -9.43 17.20 4.65
CA SER A 295 -10.22 16.23 5.43
C SER A 295 -10.37 16.66 6.88
N VAL A 296 -9.31 17.15 7.52
CA VAL A 296 -9.34 17.70 8.89
C VAL A 296 -10.25 18.92 8.96
N ARG A 297 -10.13 19.87 8.01
CA ARG A 297 -11.01 21.05 7.94
C ARG A 297 -12.49 20.69 7.80
N ARG A 298 -12.79 19.63 7.05
CA ARG A 298 -14.15 19.10 6.87
C ARG A 298 -14.58 18.13 7.97
N ARG A 299 -13.76 17.90 9.00
CA ARG A 299 -13.98 16.92 10.09
C ARG A 299 -14.26 15.50 9.57
N GLN A 300 -13.66 15.12 8.45
CA GLN A 300 -13.77 13.80 7.85
C GLN A 300 -12.64 12.90 8.35
N TRP A 301 -12.85 12.30 9.53
CA TRP A 301 -11.88 11.39 10.13
C TRP A 301 -12.12 9.97 9.64
N SER A 302 -11.11 9.39 9.00
CA SER A 302 -11.10 8.01 8.54
C SER A 302 -9.88 7.26 9.10
N ALA A 303 -9.93 5.93 9.15
CA ALA A 303 -8.77 5.12 9.51
C ALA A 303 -7.57 5.43 8.60
N ALA A 304 -7.78 5.66 7.30
CA ALA A 304 -6.72 6.05 6.37
C ALA A 304 -6.05 7.38 6.74
N LEU A 305 -6.82 8.39 7.16
CA LEU A 305 -6.27 9.67 7.62
C LEU A 305 -5.47 9.48 8.93
N LEU A 306 -6.05 8.79 9.91
CA LEU A 306 -5.43 8.63 11.23
C LEU A 306 -4.15 7.80 11.17
N LEU A 307 -4.16 6.66 10.45
CA LEU A 307 -2.96 5.86 10.22
C LEU A 307 -1.96 6.59 9.32
N GLY A 308 -2.43 7.34 8.32
CA GLY A 308 -1.55 8.16 7.49
C GLY A 308 -0.83 9.24 8.29
N LEU A 309 -1.50 9.90 9.23
CA LEU A 309 -0.89 10.89 10.15
C LEU A 309 0.18 10.26 11.05
N LEU A 310 -0.06 9.02 11.52
CA LEU A 310 0.90 8.26 12.30
C LEU A 310 2.12 7.84 11.46
N LEU A 311 1.88 7.34 10.24
CA LEU A 311 2.92 6.75 9.39
C LEU A 311 3.71 7.79 8.58
N CYS A 312 3.15 8.99 8.33
CA CYS A 312 3.83 10.04 7.57
C CYS A 312 5.20 10.45 8.18
N PRO A 313 5.31 10.82 9.48
CA PRO A 313 6.61 11.17 10.06
C PRO A 313 7.58 10.00 10.02
N LEU A 314 7.09 8.77 10.19
CA LEU A 314 7.89 7.55 10.11
C LEU A 314 8.42 7.30 8.69
N ALA A 315 7.59 7.53 7.67
CA ALA A 315 7.98 7.42 6.26
C ALA A 315 8.98 8.50 5.84
N LEU A 316 8.87 9.72 6.40
CA LEU A 316 9.85 10.78 6.22
C LEU A 316 11.19 10.43 6.88
N TRP A 317 11.14 9.71 8.00
CA TRP A 317 12.32 9.32 8.75
C TRP A 317 13.05 8.13 8.12
N GLN A 318 12.32 7.10 7.67
CA GLN A 318 12.89 5.86 7.16
C GLN A 318 12.25 5.43 5.83
N ALA A 319 13.09 5.19 4.82
CA ALA A 319 12.66 4.74 3.50
C ALA A 319 11.90 3.40 3.51
N ARG A 320 12.09 2.56 4.53
CA ARG A 320 11.37 1.29 4.70
C ARG A 320 9.88 1.46 5.02
N LEU A 321 9.51 2.63 5.54
CA LEU A 321 8.14 2.91 6.01
C LEU A 321 7.29 3.65 4.98
N VAL A 322 7.92 4.08 3.88
CA VAL A 322 7.25 4.70 2.72
C VAL A 322 6.12 3.85 2.15
N PRO A 323 6.28 2.51 1.96
CA PRO A 323 5.20 1.68 1.43
C PRO A 323 3.95 1.66 2.33
N PHE A 324 4.12 1.53 3.65
CA PHE A 324 3.01 1.53 4.60
C PHE A 324 2.24 2.85 4.57
N TRP A 325 2.95 3.97 4.61
CA TRP A 325 2.31 5.29 4.50
C TRP A 325 1.61 5.46 3.15
N THR A 326 2.24 5.03 2.05
CA THR A 326 1.67 5.18 0.70
C THR A 326 0.34 4.41 0.58
N VAL A 327 0.24 3.20 1.12
CA VAL A 327 -1.01 2.42 1.16
C VAL A 327 -2.13 3.19 1.87
N THR A 328 -1.83 3.88 2.98
CA THR A 328 -2.81 4.73 3.67
C THR A 328 -3.14 6.03 2.91
N ALA A 329 -2.18 6.57 2.16
CA ALA A 329 -2.29 7.86 1.51
C ALA A 329 -3.18 7.84 0.25
N ILE A 330 -3.04 6.80 -0.57
CA ILE A 330 -3.71 6.68 -1.87
C ILE A 330 -5.25 6.82 -1.81
N PRO A 331 -5.99 6.09 -0.96
CA PRO A 331 -7.45 6.24 -0.91
C PRO A 331 -7.89 7.64 -0.47
N LEU A 332 -7.09 8.32 0.38
CA LEU A 332 -7.37 9.68 0.83
C LEU A 332 -7.15 10.71 -0.30
N ILE A 333 -6.03 10.59 -1.02
CA ILE A 333 -5.73 11.42 -2.20
C ILE A 333 -6.82 11.23 -3.26
N ALA A 334 -7.20 9.98 -3.53
CA ALA A 334 -8.24 9.66 -4.51
C ALA A 334 -9.58 10.33 -4.17
N ALA A 335 -10.03 10.24 -2.92
CA ALA A 335 -11.25 10.90 -2.48
C ALA A 335 -11.16 12.43 -2.54
N TYR A 336 -10.00 13.01 -2.25
CA TYR A 336 -9.77 14.45 -2.35
C TYR A 336 -9.80 14.95 -3.81
N LEU A 337 -9.00 14.35 -4.68
CA LEU A 337 -8.92 14.73 -6.09
C LEU A 337 -10.22 14.46 -6.83
N GLY A 338 -10.91 13.36 -6.53
CA GLY A 338 -12.22 13.08 -7.11
C GLY A 338 -13.26 14.16 -6.81
N ARG A 339 -13.29 14.67 -5.57
CA ARG A 339 -14.17 15.79 -5.21
C ARG A 339 -13.80 17.10 -5.90
N LEU A 340 -12.50 17.37 -6.06
CA LEU A 340 -12.05 18.54 -6.82
C LEU A 340 -12.47 18.42 -8.29
N PHE A 341 -12.33 17.22 -8.85
CA PHE A 341 -12.68 16.94 -10.23
C PHE A 341 -14.18 17.11 -10.49
N THR A 342 -15.04 16.58 -9.60
CA THR A 342 -16.50 16.76 -9.72
C THR A 342 -16.90 18.23 -9.57
N ALA A 343 -16.36 18.94 -8.57
CA ALA A 343 -16.64 20.36 -8.36
C ALA A 343 -16.19 21.22 -9.56
N TRP A 344 -15.07 20.85 -10.19
CA TRP A 344 -14.56 21.54 -11.37
C TRP A 344 -15.43 21.29 -12.61
N GLN A 345 -15.89 20.05 -12.81
CA GLN A 345 -16.81 19.71 -13.90
C GLN A 345 -18.14 20.45 -13.77
N GLU A 346 -18.68 20.55 -12.56
CA GLU A 346 -19.90 21.31 -12.28
C GLU A 346 -19.71 22.82 -12.58
N ALA A 347 -18.54 23.38 -12.30
CA ALA A 347 -18.25 24.81 -12.48
C ALA A 347 -17.90 25.22 -13.93
N ARG A 348 -17.25 24.35 -14.72
CA ARG A 348 -16.67 24.72 -16.03
C ARG A 348 -17.16 23.88 -17.21
N GLY A 349 -18.01 22.88 -16.98
CA GLY A 349 -18.52 21.98 -18.00
C GLY A 349 -17.49 20.95 -18.50
N PRO A 350 -17.93 19.86 -19.17
CA PRO A 350 -17.07 18.73 -19.56
C PRO A 350 -15.99 19.08 -20.60
N PHE A 351 -16.18 20.14 -21.38
CA PHE A 351 -15.30 20.53 -22.49
C PHE A 351 -13.96 21.14 -22.07
N ALA A 352 -13.90 21.78 -20.91
CA ALA A 352 -12.67 22.43 -20.45
C ALA A 352 -11.59 21.39 -20.11
N LEU A 353 -11.98 20.19 -19.65
CA LEU A 353 -11.05 19.11 -19.27
C LEU A 353 -10.42 18.45 -20.49
N THR A 354 -11.22 18.24 -21.55
CA THR A 354 -10.71 17.78 -22.84
C THR A 354 -9.75 18.79 -23.46
N ALA A 355 -10.02 20.10 -23.31
CA ALA A 355 -9.12 21.14 -23.77
C ALA A 355 -7.79 21.16 -22.97
N LEU A 356 -7.84 21.04 -21.64
CA LEU A 356 -6.64 20.96 -20.80
C LEU A 356 -5.83 19.69 -21.06
N ALA A 357 -6.46 18.53 -21.20
CA ALA A 357 -5.78 17.28 -21.54
C ALA A 357 -5.15 17.35 -22.94
N ALA A 358 -5.85 17.93 -23.93
CA ALA A 358 -5.31 18.16 -25.26
C ALA A 358 -4.12 19.14 -25.25
N LEU A 359 -4.21 20.22 -24.48
CA LEU A 359 -3.11 21.18 -24.31
C LEU A 359 -1.91 20.57 -23.58
N SER A 360 -2.15 19.67 -22.61
CA SER A 360 -1.09 18.95 -21.90
C SER A 360 -0.36 17.96 -22.82
N LEU A 361 -1.11 17.24 -23.67
CA LEU A 361 -0.57 16.33 -24.68
C LEU A 361 0.20 17.09 -25.77
N LEU A 362 -0.34 18.23 -26.24
CA LEU A 362 0.37 19.14 -27.15
C LEU A 362 1.65 19.67 -26.51
N GLY A 363 1.62 20.09 -25.24
CA GLY A 363 2.81 20.54 -24.52
C GLY A 363 3.87 19.44 -24.34
N ALA A 364 3.45 18.20 -24.08
CA ALA A 364 4.34 17.05 -24.00
C ALA A 364 4.94 16.64 -25.35
N MET A 365 4.23 16.89 -26.46
CA MET A 365 4.75 16.68 -27.83
C MET A 365 5.65 17.84 -28.29
N ILE A 366 5.41 19.05 -27.82
CA ILE A 366 6.17 20.25 -28.17
C ILE A 366 7.48 20.34 -27.38
N PHE A 367 7.63 19.65 -26.24
CA PHE A 367 8.92 19.43 -25.60
C PHE A 367 9.66 18.29 -26.29
N PRO A 368 10.61 18.55 -27.21
CA PRO A 368 11.46 17.49 -27.73
C PRO A 368 12.34 17.06 -26.55
N GLY A 369 12.48 15.75 -26.37
CA GLY A 369 13.25 15.17 -25.29
C GLY A 369 14.59 15.89 -25.10
N SER A 370 14.93 16.17 -23.85
CA SER A 370 16.29 16.45 -23.43
C SER A 370 17.15 15.26 -23.87
N SER A 371 17.75 15.40 -25.05
CA SER A 371 18.66 14.45 -25.66
C SER A 371 19.99 14.48 -24.93
N SER A 372 20.04 13.90 -23.73
CA SER A 372 21.27 13.59 -23.01
C SER A 372 21.31 12.11 -22.57
N LEU A 373 20.61 11.22 -23.29
CA LEU A 373 20.55 9.78 -23.03
C LEU A 373 21.58 8.95 -23.83
N TRP A 374 22.60 9.57 -24.41
CA TRP A 374 23.75 8.85 -24.97
C TRP A 374 25.00 9.12 -24.12
N PRO A 375 25.76 8.08 -23.71
CA PRO A 375 27.10 8.27 -23.18
C PRO A 375 27.92 8.97 -24.27
N ARG A 376 28.47 10.15 -23.98
CA ARG A 376 29.57 10.67 -24.78
C ARG A 376 30.75 9.75 -24.52
N ASP A 377 31.18 9.04 -25.55
CA ASP A 377 32.47 8.37 -25.56
C ASP A 377 33.54 9.36 -25.11
N ARG A 378 34.28 8.97 -24.07
CA ARG A 378 35.46 9.69 -23.61
C ARG A 378 36.59 9.38 -24.58
N ASP A 379 36.67 10.14 -25.65
CA ASP A 379 37.92 10.30 -26.38
C ASP A 379 38.75 11.41 -25.72
N GLY A 380 39.94 11.04 -25.23
CA GLY A 380 41.06 11.95 -24.99
C GLY A 380 41.19 12.53 -23.58
N LEU A 381 41.97 11.85 -22.72
CA LEU A 381 43.29 12.29 -22.23
C LEU A 381 43.91 11.21 -21.34
#